data_AF-A0AAE1GTR6-F1
#
_entry.id   AF-A0AAE1GTR6-F1
#
_cell.length_a   1.000
_cell.length_b   1.000
_cell.length_c   1.000
_cell.angle_alpha   90.00
_cell.angle_beta   90.00
_cell.angle_gamma   90.00
#
_symmetry.space_group_name_H-M   'P 1'
#
loop_
_entity.id
_entity.type
_entity.pdbx_description
1 polymer ?
#
loop_
_entity_poly.entity_id
_entity_poly.type
_entity_poly.pdbx_seq_one_letter_code
_entity_poly.pdbx_strand_id
1 'polypeptide(L)'
;MDMLTVCKVCMEMPTKTSPVSIAHIFEFNVCMEMLPAYLTVSLAHILYSEHGHAHITYSEDVSMAITVYTEHADAGVPEALRALRECASSSTFSQETLRKACNGDLPEGEALEKYKCYTLCVQKTVGIMSEAGVVDPKKAAETLVDEQEKQEMLEIASKCKFDEMEGATCAKAFAVDQCYSSKNKKMYQKNCSDLMDKTFS
;
A
#
# COMPACT_ATOMS: atom_id res chain seq x y z
N MET A 1 3.68 23.22 -22.50
CA MET A 1 3.25 23.22 -21.09
C MET A 1 1.83 22.71 -21.11
N ASP A 2 1.67 21.40 -21.02
CA ASP A 2 0.35 20.76 -20.98
C ASP A 2 -0.21 20.86 -19.57
N MET A 3 -1.32 21.59 -19.42
CA MET A 3 -2.13 21.59 -18.21
C MET A 3 -3.10 20.40 -18.29
N LEU A 4 -2.77 19.31 -17.60
CA LEU A 4 -3.73 18.24 -17.31
C LEU A 4 -4.66 18.74 -16.19
N THR A 5 -5.89 19.10 -16.56
CA THR A 5 -6.97 19.37 -15.62
C THR A 5 -7.49 18.04 -15.08
N VAL A 6 -7.28 17.80 -13.78
CA VAL A 6 -7.79 16.61 -13.09
C VAL A 6 -9.23 16.90 -12.62
N CYS A 7 -10.22 16.27 -13.23
CA CYS A 7 -11.58 16.28 -12.72
C CYS A 7 -11.69 15.35 -11.51
N LYS A 8 -11.96 15.92 -10.34
CA LYS A 8 -12.27 15.16 -9.13
C LYS A 8 -13.75 14.76 -9.17
N VAL A 9 -14.03 13.47 -9.34
CA VAL A 9 -15.38 12.93 -9.20
C VAL A 9 -15.60 12.59 -7.72
N CYS A 10 -16.47 13.33 -7.04
CA CYS A 10 -16.90 12.98 -5.69
C CYS A 10 -18.03 11.95 -5.77
N MET A 11 -17.78 10.72 -5.33
CA MET A 11 -18.82 9.71 -5.14
C MET A 11 -19.33 9.77 -3.70
N GLU A 12 -20.60 10.17 -3.51
CA GLU A 12 -21.31 9.92 -2.26
C GLU A 12 -21.95 8.52 -2.34
N MET A 13 -21.47 7.59 -1.50
CA MET A 13 -22.05 6.25 -1.44
C MET A 13 -23.24 6.21 -0.46
N PRO A 14 -24.39 5.60 -0.85
CA PRO A 14 -25.50 5.40 0.07
C PRO A 14 -25.13 4.35 1.13
N THR A 15 -25.34 4.69 2.40
CA THR A 15 -25.13 3.76 3.51
C THR A 15 -26.34 2.81 3.65
N LYS A 16 -26.12 1.50 3.43
CA LYS A 16 -27.03 0.34 3.58
C LYS A 16 -27.97 0.13 2.37
N THR A 17 -28.21 -1.06 1.79
CA THR A 17 -28.45 -2.44 2.30
C THR A 17 -28.41 -3.52 1.19
N SER A 18 -28.08 -4.77 1.58
CA SER A 18 -28.47 -6.10 1.02
C SER A 18 -28.07 -6.58 -0.40
N PRO A 19 -27.87 -7.91 -0.61
CA PRO A 19 -27.35 -8.46 -1.86
C PRO A 19 -28.48 -8.89 -2.79
N VAL A 20 -28.73 -8.12 -3.84
CA VAL A 20 -29.46 -8.58 -5.03
C VAL A 20 -28.76 -8.00 -6.25
N SER A 21 -28.43 -8.86 -7.22
CA SER A 21 -27.93 -8.47 -8.55
C SER A 21 -28.91 -7.54 -9.24
N ILE A 22 -28.71 -6.24 -9.07
CA ILE A 22 -29.41 -5.19 -9.79
C ILE A 22 -28.33 -4.36 -10.46
N ALA A 23 -28.39 -4.31 -11.79
CA ALA A 23 -27.68 -3.31 -12.57
C ALA A 23 -28.16 -1.93 -12.11
N HIS A 24 -27.38 -1.27 -11.25
CA HIS A 24 -27.68 0.07 -10.81
C HIS A 24 -27.26 1.02 -11.93
N ILE A 25 -28.26 1.62 -12.59
CA ILE A 25 -28.05 2.81 -13.42
C ILE A 25 -27.76 3.94 -12.43
N PHE A 26 -26.50 4.32 -12.31
CA PHE A 26 -26.11 5.52 -11.56
C PHE A 26 -26.24 6.73 -12.48
N GLU A 27 -27.15 7.64 -12.17
CA GLU A 27 -27.14 8.99 -12.75
C GLU A 27 -26.02 9.78 -12.07
N PHE A 28 -24.95 10.03 -12.82
CA PHE A 28 -23.85 10.89 -12.36
C PHE A 28 -24.22 12.36 -12.61
N ASN A 29 -24.41 13.13 -11.53
CA ASN A 29 -24.31 14.58 -11.61
C ASN A 29 -22.83 14.96 -11.64
N VAL A 30 -22.28 15.13 -12.84
CA VAL A 30 -20.94 15.72 -13.01
C VAL A 30 -21.05 17.20 -12.65
N CYS A 31 -20.42 17.63 -11.55
CA CYS A 31 -20.26 19.04 -11.24
C CYS A 31 -19.42 19.72 -12.33
N MET A 32 -20.09 20.36 -13.27
CA MET A 32 -19.50 21.05 -14.41
C MET A 32 -19.36 22.54 -14.07
N GLU A 33 -18.41 22.91 -13.21
CA GLU A 33 -18.04 24.32 -13.07
C GLU A 33 -17.10 24.73 -14.21
N MET A 34 -17.66 25.55 -15.11
CA MET A 34 -17.00 26.34 -16.16
C MET A 34 -16.52 25.61 -17.43
N LEU A 35 -17.47 25.19 -18.27
CA LEU A 35 -17.27 25.13 -19.73
C LEU A 35 -18.43 25.84 -20.46
N PRO A 36 -18.16 26.56 -21.57
CA PRO A 36 -19.19 27.26 -22.32
C PRO A 36 -20.23 26.28 -22.91
N ALA A 37 -21.46 26.76 -22.97
CA ALA A 37 -22.70 26.00 -23.13
C ALA A 37 -22.90 25.34 -24.49
N TYR A 38 -22.15 24.29 -24.84
CA TYR A 38 -22.48 23.37 -25.93
C TYR A 38 -21.87 21.98 -25.69
N LEU A 39 -22.42 21.20 -24.77
CA LEU A 39 -22.19 19.75 -24.72
C LEU A 39 -23.39 19.08 -24.05
N THR A 40 -24.18 18.36 -24.84
CA THR A 40 -25.16 17.39 -24.34
C THR A 40 -24.42 16.18 -23.80
N VAL A 41 -24.60 15.87 -22.51
CA VAL A 41 -24.02 14.66 -21.90
C VAL A 41 -24.88 13.45 -22.27
N SER A 42 -24.36 12.57 -23.12
CA SER A 42 -24.97 11.26 -23.38
C SER A 42 -24.72 10.31 -22.21
N LEU A 43 -25.71 9.49 -21.86
CA LEU A 43 -25.60 8.46 -20.81
C LEU A 43 -24.36 7.58 -21.04
N ALA A 44 -23.42 7.58 -20.10
CA ALA A 44 -22.33 6.62 -20.05
C ALA A 44 -22.80 5.36 -19.31
N HIS A 45 -22.66 4.20 -19.94
CA HIS A 45 -22.81 2.91 -19.25
C HIS A 45 -21.45 2.50 -18.70
N ILE A 46 -21.33 2.39 -17.38
CA ILE A 46 -20.12 1.87 -16.72
C ILE A 46 -20.34 0.39 -16.48
N LEU A 47 -19.57 -0.46 -17.16
CA LEU A 47 -19.52 -1.89 -16.91
C LEU A 47 -18.28 -2.20 -16.07
N TYR A 48 -18.49 -2.81 -14.90
CA TYR A 48 -17.40 -3.24 -14.01
C TYR A 48 -17.02 -4.68 -14.32
N SER A 49 -15.70 -4.93 -14.45
CA SER A 49 -15.10 -6.27 -14.55
C SER A 49 -14.58 -6.74 -13.19
N GLU A 50 -14.61 -8.06 -12.94
CA GLU A 50 -14.08 -8.69 -11.71
C GLU A 50 -12.58 -8.41 -11.45
N HIS A 51 -11.85 -7.88 -12.44
CA HIS A 51 -10.43 -7.52 -12.31
C HIS A 51 -10.17 -6.03 -12.03
N GLY A 52 -11.16 -5.26 -11.57
CA GLY A 52 -10.95 -3.87 -11.15
C GLY A 52 -10.74 -2.87 -12.29
N HIS A 53 -10.93 -3.28 -13.53
CA HIS A 53 -10.92 -2.40 -14.69
C HIS A 53 -12.36 -2.01 -15.07
N ALA A 54 -12.65 -0.70 -15.09
CA ALA A 54 -13.89 -0.18 -15.64
C ALA A 54 -13.67 0.17 -17.12
N HIS A 55 -14.50 -0.38 -18.01
CA HIS A 55 -14.54 0.01 -19.41
C HIS A 55 -15.75 0.92 -19.63
N ILE A 56 -15.50 2.16 -20.06
CA ILE A 56 -16.55 3.10 -20.44
C ILE A 56 -16.59 3.15 -21.96
N THR A 57 -17.73 2.79 -22.54
CA THR A 57 -17.96 2.89 -23.99
C THR A 57 -18.91 4.04 -24.27
N TYR A 58 -18.46 5.00 -25.09
CA TYR A 58 -19.30 6.09 -25.61
C TYR A 58 -19.80 5.75 -27.02
N SER A 59 -20.97 6.27 -27.41
CA SER A 59 -21.44 6.17 -28.79
C SER A 59 -20.65 7.15 -29.68
N GLU A 60 -19.85 6.56 -30.56
CA GLU A 60 -19.24 7.08 -31.80
C GLU A 60 -18.48 8.44 -31.73
N ASP A 61 -17.18 8.34 -32.00
CA ASP A 61 -16.20 9.37 -32.38
C ASP A 61 -15.34 10.13 -31.35
N VAL A 62 -15.32 9.76 -30.06
CA VAL A 62 -14.23 10.20 -29.16
C VAL A 62 -13.79 9.08 -28.22
N SER A 63 -12.63 8.47 -28.49
CA SER A 63 -11.97 7.55 -27.57
C SER A 63 -11.08 8.34 -26.62
N MET A 64 -11.56 8.57 -25.40
CA MET A 64 -10.76 9.11 -24.30
C MET A 64 -10.52 7.99 -23.29
N ALA A 65 -9.27 7.58 -23.10
CA ALA A 65 -8.90 6.59 -22.10
C ALA A 65 -8.95 7.23 -20.72
N ILE A 66 -10.06 7.05 -20.00
CA ILE A 66 -10.17 7.45 -18.60
C ILE A 66 -9.54 6.34 -17.76
N THR A 67 -8.40 6.63 -17.15
CA THR A 67 -7.83 5.75 -16.12
C THR A 67 -8.53 6.06 -14.80
N VAL A 68 -9.43 5.18 -14.39
CA VAL A 68 -10.07 5.26 -13.07
C VAL A 68 -9.10 4.66 -12.05
N TYR A 69 -8.52 5.50 -11.20
CA TYR A 69 -7.82 5.04 -10.01
C TYR A 69 -8.85 4.68 -8.95
N THR A 70 -8.99 3.40 -8.65
CA THR A 70 -9.76 2.96 -7.48
C THR A 70 -8.89 3.18 -6.25
N GLU A 71 -9.07 4.32 -5.56
CA GLU A 71 -8.60 4.44 -4.18
C GLU A 71 -9.37 3.40 -3.34
N HIS A 72 -8.70 2.30 -2.98
CA HIS A 72 -9.31 1.23 -2.18
C HIS A 72 -9.90 1.80 -0.88
N ALA A 73 -11.11 1.36 -0.56
CA ALA A 73 -11.97 1.83 0.54
C ALA A 73 -11.44 1.55 1.98
N ASP A 74 -10.14 1.34 2.15
CA ASP A 74 -9.47 1.19 3.46
C ASP A 74 -9.06 2.54 4.06
N ALA A 75 -9.92 3.55 3.90
CA ALA A 75 -9.69 4.90 4.40
C ALA A 75 -9.69 4.91 5.94
N GLY A 76 -8.57 4.55 6.56
CA GLY A 76 -8.38 4.56 8.01
C GLY A 76 -7.40 3.52 8.56
N VAL A 77 -7.02 2.50 7.78
CA VAL A 77 -6.01 1.52 8.21
C VAL A 77 -4.64 2.00 7.74
N PRO A 78 -3.66 2.24 8.65
CA PRO A 78 -2.31 2.58 8.24
C PRO A 78 -1.76 1.54 7.26
N GLU A 79 -1.12 2.02 6.18
CA GLU A 79 -0.56 1.21 5.09
C GLU A 79 0.28 0.03 5.60
N ALA A 80 1.04 0.24 6.68
CA ALA A 80 1.80 -0.78 7.37
C ALA A 80 0.95 -1.97 7.84
N LEU A 81 -0.19 -1.72 8.48
CA LEU A 81 -1.01 -2.79 9.05
C LEU A 81 -1.60 -3.69 7.95
N ARG A 82 -2.01 -3.07 6.83
CA ARG A 82 -2.49 -3.79 5.65
C ARG A 82 -1.37 -4.67 5.07
N ALA A 83 -0.20 -4.08 4.82
CA ALA A 83 0.96 -4.80 4.28
C ALA A 83 1.36 -6.00 5.16
N LEU A 84 1.41 -5.81 6.48
CA LEU A 84 1.76 -6.89 7.42
C LEU A 84 0.78 -8.06 7.34
N ARG A 85 -0.53 -7.78 7.21
CA ARG A 85 -1.58 -8.81 7.09
C ARG A 85 -1.54 -9.53 5.75
N GLU A 86 -1.44 -8.77 4.66
CA GLU A 86 -1.37 -9.31 3.29
C GLU A 86 -0.12 -10.18 3.09
N CYS A 87 1.04 -9.71 3.57
CA CYS A 87 2.26 -10.50 3.47
C CYS A 87 2.26 -11.71 4.40
N ALA A 88 1.62 -11.64 5.57
CA ALA A 88 1.51 -12.76 6.49
C ALA A 88 0.65 -13.89 5.90
N SER A 89 -0.46 -13.56 5.23
CA SER A 89 -1.34 -14.56 4.61
C SER A 89 -0.63 -15.37 3.53
N SER A 90 0.29 -14.75 2.79
CA SER A 90 1.10 -15.42 1.75
C SER A 90 2.21 -16.32 2.30
N SER A 91 2.63 -16.13 3.55
CA SER A 91 3.86 -16.73 4.11
C SER A 91 3.60 -17.83 5.15
N THR A 92 2.34 -18.11 5.48
CA THR A 92 1.90 -19.12 6.48
C THR A 92 2.38 -18.88 7.91
N PHE A 93 3.01 -17.74 8.21
CA PHE A 93 3.46 -17.44 9.57
C PHE A 93 2.28 -17.16 10.49
N SER A 94 2.31 -17.79 11.67
CA SER A 94 1.39 -17.42 12.75
C SER A 94 1.75 -16.05 13.31
N GLN A 95 0.75 -15.35 13.86
CA GLN A 95 0.94 -14.11 14.63
C GLN A 95 2.01 -14.30 15.72
N GLU A 96 2.01 -15.43 16.41
CA GLU A 96 3.01 -15.74 17.45
C GLU A 96 4.43 -15.78 16.88
N THR A 97 4.63 -16.38 15.70
CA THR A 97 5.95 -16.45 15.05
C THR A 97 6.45 -15.05 14.69
N LEU A 98 5.58 -14.21 14.12
CA LEU A 98 5.94 -12.84 13.76
C LEU A 98 6.26 -11.97 14.99
N ARG A 99 5.52 -12.15 16.09
CA ARG A 99 5.82 -11.49 17.38
C ARG A 99 7.15 -11.94 17.98
N LYS A 100 7.47 -13.24 17.90
CA LYS A 100 8.79 -13.76 18.31
C LYS A 100 9.91 -13.16 17.48
N ALA A 101 9.71 -13.06 16.17
CA ALA A 101 10.67 -12.44 15.27
C ALA A 101 10.98 -10.98 15.62
N CYS A 102 9.96 -10.18 16.02
CA CYS A 102 10.19 -8.81 16.54
C CYS A 102 11.18 -8.77 17.72
N ASN A 103 11.26 -9.85 18.51
CA ASN A 103 12.16 -9.96 19.66
C ASN A 103 13.55 -10.51 19.32
N GLY A 104 13.78 -10.89 18.06
CA GLY A 104 15.00 -11.53 17.59
C GLY A 104 14.96 -13.06 17.58
N ASP A 105 13.84 -13.65 18.01
CA ASP A 105 13.60 -15.10 17.91
C ASP A 105 13.11 -15.43 16.50
N LEU A 106 14.07 -15.44 15.56
CA LEU A 106 13.81 -15.71 14.15
C LEU A 106 13.56 -17.20 13.90
N PRO A 107 12.70 -17.55 12.93
CA PRO A 107 12.56 -18.94 12.51
C PRO A 107 13.87 -19.48 11.91
N GLU A 108 14.03 -20.80 11.92
CA GLU A 108 15.23 -21.48 11.42
C GLU A 108 14.96 -22.25 10.11
N GLY A 109 16.02 -22.61 9.39
CA GLY A 109 15.94 -23.44 8.18
C GLY A 109 15.10 -22.82 7.06
N GLU A 110 14.22 -23.62 6.44
CA GLU A 110 13.36 -23.16 5.34
C GLU A 110 12.41 -22.03 5.78
N ALA A 111 11.97 -22.04 7.05
CA ALA A 111 11.13 -21.00 7.59
C ALA A 111 11.87 -19.65 7.69
N LEU A 112 13.20 -19.65 7.87
CA LEU A 112 14.00 -18.43 7.78
C LEU A 112 13.93 -17.81 6.39
N GLU A 113 14.08 -18.62 5.34
CA GLU A 113 14.02 -18.12 3.95
C GLU A 113 12.64 -17.53 3.61
N LYS A 114 11.57 -18.16 4.10
CA LYS A 114 10.20 -17.61 3.99
C LYS A 114 10.07 -16.29 4.75
N TYR A 115 10.69 -16.17 5.92
CA TYR A 115 10.65 -14.94 6.72
C TYR A 115 11.39 -13.79 6.02
N LYS A 116 12.54 -14.07 5.41
CA LYS A 116 13.25 -13.10 4.57
C LYS A 116 12.34 -12.58 3.45
N CYS A 117 11.61 -13.48 2.78
CA CYS A 117 10.69 -13.05 1.72
C CYS A 117 9.44 -12.33 2.24
N TYR A 118 8.98 -12.66 3.45
CA TYR A 118 7.98 -11.86 4.17
C TYR A 118 8.45 -10.42 4.36
N THR A 119 9.70 -10.20 4.83
CA THR A 119 10.25 -8.84 4.99
C THR A 119 10.30 -8.07 3.67
N LEU A 120 10.66 -8.73 2.57
CA LEU A 120 10.65 -8.13 1.22
C LEU A 120 9.25 -7.72 0.81
N CYS A 121 8.26 -8.61 0.99
CA CYS A 121 6.87 -8.30 0.68
C CYS A 121 6.42 -7.04 1.42
N VAL A 122 6.63 -6.99 2.74
CA VAL A 122 6.22 -5.84 3.56
C VAL A 122 6.90 -4.57 3.06
N GLN A 123 8.23 -4.58 2.90
CA GLN A 123 9.00 -3.41 2.50
C GLN A 123 8.59 -2.89 1.11
N LYS A 124 8.27 -3.77 0.16
CA LYS A 124 7.75 -3.38 -1.15
C LYS A 124 6.35 -2.79 -1.07
N THR A 125 5.45 -3.46 -0.36
CA THR A 125 4.05 -3.03 -0.25
C THR A 125 3.92 -1.66 0.39
N VAL A 126 4.78 -1.35 1.37
CA VAL A 126 4.80 -0.02 2.00
C VAL A 126 5.78 0.96 1.34
N GLY A 127 6.39 0.63 0.21
CA GLY A 127 7.30 1.52 -0.52
C GLY A 127 8.66 1.81 0.14
N ILE A 128 9.03 1.08 1.20
CA ILE A 128 10.37 1.17 1.79
C ILE A 128 11.43 0.62 0.84
N MET A 129 11.07 -0.37 0.02
CA MET A 129 11.95 -0.92 -1.00
C MET A 129 11.25 -0.89 -2.35
N SER A 130 11.91 -0.35 -3.38
CA SER A 130 11.39 -0.35 -4.74
C SER A 130 11.51 -1.73 -5.41
N GLU A 131 10.89 -1.90 -6.58
CA GLU A 131 11.04 -3.10 -7.41
C GLU A 131 12.49 -3.36 -7.83
N ALA A 132 13.30 -2.31 -7.98
CA ALA A 132 14.72 -2.41 -8.28
C ALA A 132 15.58 -2.69 -7.02
N GLY A 133 14.99 -2.64 -5.83
CA GLY A 133 15.66 -2.88 -4.56
C GLY A 133 16.27 -1.63 -3.94
N VAL A 134 15.94 -0.44 -4.43
CA VAL A 134 16.37 0.82 -3.81
C VAL A 134 15.58 1.02 -2.52
N VAL A 135 16.27 1.32 -1.43
CA VAL A 135 15.65 1.52 -0.11
C VAL A 135 15.34 3.01 0.07
N ASP A 136 14.13 3.33 0.55
CA ASP A 136 13.71 4.68 0.93
C ASP A 136 13.62 4.79 2.47
N PRO A 137 14.65 5.36 3.12
CA PRO A 137 14.66 5.61 4.55
C PRO A 137 13.53 6.51 5.05
N LYS A 138 13.06 7.46 4.22
CA LYS A 138 12.00 8.38 4.62
C LYS A 138 10.69 7.63 4.73
N LYS A 139 10.40 6.78 3.74
CA LYS A 139 9.21 5.93 3.79
C LYS A 139 9.24 4.98 4.99
N ALA A 140 10.41 4.47 5.38
CA ALA A 140 10.56 3.68 6.60
C ALA A 140 10.23 4.49 7.87
N ALA A 141 10.76 5.72 7.98
CA ALA A 141 10.45 6.61 9.09
C ALA A 141 8.98 7.04 9.12
N GLU A 142 8.35 7.26 7.97
CA GLU A 142 6.94 7.63 7.88
C GLU A 142 6.00 6.49 8.24
N THR A 143 6.40 5.25 7.99
CA THR A 143 5.49 4.09 8.03
C THR A 143 5.66 3.22 9.27
N LEU A 144 6.87 3.14 9.84
CA LEU A 144 7.21 2.17 10.87
C LEU A 144 7.38 2.75 12.28
N VAL A 145 7.50 4.07 12.43
CA VAL A 145 7.80 4.69 13.73
C VAL A 145 6.88 5.88 14.00
N ASP A 146 6.78 6.28 15.27
CA ASP A 146 6.00 7.46 15.65
C ASP A 146 6.72 8.76 15.24
N GLU A 147 5.99 9.88 15.16
CA GLU A 147 6.53 11.18 14.69
C GLU A 147 7.81 11.62 15.43
N GLN A 148 7.88 11.35 16.74
CA GLN A 148 9.02 11.70 17.60
C GLN A 148 10.29 10.90 17.30
N GLU A 149 10.15 9.73 16.67
CA GLU A 149 11.22 8.77 16.40
C GLU A 149 11.74 8.87 14.95
N LYS A 150 11.07 9.64 14.08
CA LYS A 150 11.41 9.74 12.65
C LYS A 150 12.86 10.17 12.41
N GLN A 151 13.32 11.19 13.14
CA GLN A 151 14.68 11.70 12.98
C GLN A 151 15.72 10.64 13.40
N GLU A 152 15.46 9.93 14.49
CA GLU A 152 16.32 8.84 14.95
C GLU A 152 16.35 7.68 13.94
N MET A 153 15.21 7.32 13.35
CA MET A 153 15.12 6.30 12.30
C MET A 153 15.94 6.68 11.06
N LEU A 154 15.91 7.96 10.64
CA LEU A 154 16.73 8.46 9.53
C LEU A 154 18.24 8.42 9.85
N GLU A 155 18.62 8.76 11.07
CA GLU A 155 20.00 8.66 11.53
C GLU A 155 20.49 7.21 11.55
N ILE A 156 19.64 6.26 11.94
CA ILE A 156 19.94 4.83 11.87
C ILE A 156 20.13 4.39 10.41
N ALA A 157 19.20 4.77 9.53
CA ALA A 157 19.25 4.42 8.12
C ALA A 157 20.57 4.86 7.45
N SER A 158 21.07 6.05 7.80
CA SER A 158 22.35 6.56 7.28
C SER A 158 23.55 5.67 7.62
N LYS A 159 23.44 4.83 8.68
CA LYS A 159 24.49 3.91 9.14
C LYS A 159 24.40 2.52 8.50
N CYS A 160 23.37 2.26 7.70
CA CYS A 160 23.07 0.93 7.17
C CYS A 160 23.55 0.66 5.74
N LYS A 161 24.09 1.68 5.04
CA LYS A 161 24.78 1.50 3.75
C LYS A 161 23.97 0.70 2.71
N PHE A 162 22.67 0.99 2.59
CA PHE A 162 21.75 0.22 1.74
C PHE A 162 22.13 0.17 0.25
N ASP A 163 22.91 1.15 -0.21
CA ASP A 163 23.41 1.25 -1.58
C ASP A 163 24.51 0.23 -1.89
N GLU A 164 25.16 -0.34 -0.87
CA GLU A 164 26.16 -1.41 -1.02
C GLU A 164 25.50 -2.80 -1.20
N MET A 165 24.16 -2.88 -1.12
CA MET A 165 23.39 -4.11 -1.23
C MET A 165 22.70 -4.19 -2.59
N GLU A 166 22.84 -5.29 -3.33
CA GLU A 166 22.30 -5.41 -4.69
C GLU A 166 20.92 -6.09 -4.75
N GLY A 167 20.05 -5.56 -5.63
CA GLY A 167 18.79 -6.17 -6.07
C GLY A 167 17.64 -6.20 -5.05
N ALA A 168 16.41 -6.37 -5.53
CA ALA A 168 15.21 -6.53 -4.70
C ALA A 168 15.05 -7.98 -4.22
N THR A 169 16.01 -8.48 -3.44
CA THR A 169 16.01 -9.87 -2.97
C THR A 169 15.48 -10.01 -1.54
N CYS A 170 14.96 -11.19 -1.20
CA CYS A 170 14.56 -11.51 0.17
C CYS A 170 15.73 -11.32 1.16
N ALA A 171 16.95 -11.69 0.74
CA ALA A 171 18.15 -11.50 1.54
C ALA A 171 18.46 -10.02 1.79
N LYS A 172 18.30 -9.13 0.79
CA LYS A 172 18.49 -7.69 0.96
C LYS A 172 17.47 -7.10 1.92
N ALA A 173 16.18 -7.36 1.72
CA ALA A 173 15.13 -6.82 2.59
C ALA A 173 15.34 -7.25 4.04
N PHE A 174 15.71 -8.51 4.25
CA PHE A 174 16.05 -8.99 5.57
C PHE A 174 17.31 -8.30 6.14
N ALA A 175 18.35 -8.08 5.34
CA ALA A 175 19.53 -7.34 5.78
C ALA A 175 19.23 -5.88 6.17
N VAL A 176 18.30 -5.22 5.45
CA VAL A 176 17.80 -3.89 5.78
C VAL A 176 17.13 -3.90 7.16
N ASP A 177 16.20 -4.84 7.36
CA ASP A 177 15.45 -5.01 8.60
C ASP A 177 16.37 -5.31 9.80
N GLN A 178 17.30 -6.26 9.61
CA GLN A 178 18.33 -6.60 10.60
C GLN A 178 19.26 -5.42 10.91
N CYS A 179 19.55 -4.55 9.94
CA CYS A 179 20.36 -3.37 10.20
C CYS A 179 19.65 -2.42 11.17
N TYR A 180 18.38 -2.08 10.90
CA TYR A 180 17.59 -1.24 11.82
C TYR A 180 17.55 -1.84 13.23
N SER A 181 17.25 -3.14 13.33
CA SER A 181 17.23 -3.87 14.60
C SER A 181 18.58 -3.82 15.34
N SER A 182 19.70 -3.97 14.63
CA SER A 182 21.04 -3.95 15.24
C SER A 182 21.49 -2.57 15.73
N LYS A 183 21.04 -1.48 15.09
CA LYS A 183 21.45 -0.11 15.42
C LYS A 183 20.65 0.48 16.57
N ASN A 184 19.36 0.14 16.68
CA ASN A 184 18.55 0.46 17.85
C ASN A 184 17.52 -0.64 18.11
N LYS A 185 17.96 -1.66 18.85
CA LYS A 185 17.14 -2.82 19.21
C LYS A 185 15.89 -2.43 19.99
N LYS A 186 15.97 -1.45 20.90
CA LYS A 186 14.85 -1.06 21.76
C LYS A 186 13.72 -0.41 20.97
N MET A 187 14.06 0.56 20.12
CA MET A 187 13.08 1.23 19.25
C MET A 187 12.48 0.24 18.25
N TYR A 188 13.32 -0.59 17.63
CA TYR A 188 12.86 -1.63 16.70
C TYR A 188 11.87 -2.61 17.37
N GLN A 189 12.23 -3.16 18.53
CA GLN A 189 11.38 -4.12 19.24
C GLN A 189 10.04 -3.52 19.64
N LYS A 190 10.05 -2.29 20.18
CA LYS A 190 8.84 -1.56 20.54
C LYS A 190 7.94 -1.40 19.32
N ASN A 191 8.45 -0.82 18.24
CA ASN A 191 7.64 -0.47 17.08
C ASN A 191 7.16 -1.70 16.30
N CYS A 192 7.99 -2.74 16.19
CA CYS A 192 7.59 -4.01 15.62
C CYS A 192 6.45 -4.67 16.43
N SER A 193 6.59 -4.71 17.77
CA SER A 193 5.56 -5.30 18.64
C SER A 193 4.25 -4.49 18.59
N ASP A 194 4.34 -3.16 18.64
CA ASP A 194 3.19 -2.26 18.54
C ASP A 194 2.44 -2.48 17.21
N LEU A 195 3.17 -2.64 16.10
CA LEU A 195 2.59 -2.97 14.79
C LEU A 195 1.93 -4.35 14.78
N MET A 196 2.60 -5.39 15.30
CA MET A 196 2.03 -6.73 15.39
C MET A 196 0.76 -6.77 16.23
N ASP A 197 0.74 -6.03 17.34
CA ASP A 197 -0.44 -5.92 18.19
C ASP A 197 -1.60 -5.26 17.46
N LYS A 198 -1.36 -4.13 16.77
CA LYS A 198 -2.39 -3.44 15.98
C LYS A 198 -2.88 -4.24 14.76
N THR A 199 -2.00 -5.04 14.13
CA THR A 199 -2.36 -5.80 12.93
C THR A 199 -3.27 -6.99 13.25
N PHE A 200 -3.09 -7.62 14.40
CA PHE A 200 -3.71 -8.90 14.75
C PHE A 200 -4.54 -8.86 16.04
N SER A 201 -4.84 -7.66 16.56
CA SER A 201 -5.84 -7.43 17.62
C SER A 201 -7.27 -7.57 17.12
#